data_AF-A0A496XU54-F1
#
_entry.id   AF-A0A496XU54-F1
#
_cell.length_a   1.000
_cell.length_b   1.000
_cell.length_c   1.000
_cell.angle_alpha   90.00
_cell.angle_beta   90.00
_cell.angle_gamma   90.00
#
_symmetry.space_group_name_H-M   'P 1'
#
loop_
_entity.id
_entity.type
_entity.pdbx_description
1 polymer ?
#
loop_
_entity_poly.entity_id
_entity_poly.type
_entity_poly.pdbx_seq_one_letter_code
_entity_poly.pdbx_strand_id
1 'polypeptide(L)'
;MDYIVRSCQFKYVLICVLLSLWGCSSSVPENKKDPSVKQRIRQIKTYKEAKYPSWLKVPSRFSFKGEWGSYIHHNFFDELPSDKSEPNMVNAIVLTPKEKETYFGLDLVSGEPFKKASYCTFKDATGNYGSSMSTPEFSLGIIPRVLDVLGRPLQIVIFGEPKNPVKINSLKKVKVVGGIIENYCEVWPCGIERSWMSSIVLVAVYPEDKKLGELNSISLLKEAVDWPEFKAFMENGRGVHVKSVSSFPAYKIKGELGPGQALKKALELGHVFTAQEMFSTRTACHKLYDYVWNSVQIIRGSKDENLTRWVKPFNRNAPKKIYENFSTYLHYFIGKYGNQYSTCLKYVRGSNINEDRDRHWFLSYFNAFFLVKDLENVHVCPENIWTKNFYNYKKGAMEYDFLTELKKCKGKKLDYAFIRAINKLKNLGHQGLPSYKYITYDNEAGGSHQKIYSWVPSSGLDLFCSSKKEREIREDKWVFGFPNDITWKGFY
;
A
#
# COMPACT_ATOMS: atom_id res chain seq x y z
N MET A 1 -21.26 -17.43 -5.67
CA MET A 1 -20.26 -17.69 -6.74
C MET A 1 -20.30 -16.52 -7.70
N ASP A 2 -19.60 -15.43 -7.39
CA ASP A 2 -19.25 -14.34 -8.32
C ASP A 2 -18.28 -13.39 -7.60
N TYR A 3 -17.00 -13.79 -7.55
CA TYR A 3 -15.91 -13.07 -6.87
C TYR A 3 -14.82 -12.57 -7.84
N ILE A 4 -15.03 -12.72 -9.16
CA ILE A 4 -13.97 -12.57 -10.18
C ILE A 4 -13.81 -11.12 -10.68
N VAL A 5 -14.77 -10.22 -10.43
CA VAL A 5 -14.77 -8.90 -11.09
C VAL A 5 -13.72 -7.92 -10.52
N ARG A 6 -13.29 -8.06 -9.26
CA ARG A 6 -12.24 -7.18 -8.68
C ARG A 6 -10.80 -7.71 -8.81
N SER A 7 -10.61 -9.02 -9.00
CA SER A 7 -9.28 -9.61 -9.27
C SER A 7 -8.76 -9.35 -10.69
N CYS A 8 -9.57 -8.74 -11.57
CA CYS A 8 -9.15 -8.39 -12.93
C CYS A 8 -8.10 -7.27 -13.01
N GLN A 9 -7.77 -6.56 -11.93
CA GLN A 9 -6.66 -5.59 -11.96
C GLN A 9 -5.27 -6.25 -11.87
N PHE A 10 -5.16 -7.45 -11.31
CA PHE A 10 -3.87 -8.18 -11.23
C PHE A 10 -3.54 -8.99 -12.49
N LYS A 11 -4.54 -9.38 -13.30
CA LYS A 11 -4.32 -10.12 -14.56
C LYS A 11 -3.49 -9.33 -15.59
N TYR A 12 -3.40 -8.01 -15.46
CA TYR A 12 -2.62 -7.15 -16.36
C TYR A 12 -1.14 -7.02 -16.00
N VAL A 13 -0.73 -7.42 -14.79
CA VAL A 13 0.69 -7.40 -14.37
C VAL A 13 1.49 -8.45 -15.17
N LEU A 14 0.90 -9.62 -15.44
CA LEU A 14 1.54 -10.67 -16.24
C LEU A 14 1.58 -10.35 -17.75
N ILE A 15 0.59 -9.60 -18.26
CA ILE A 15 0.53 -9.20 -19.68
C ILE A 15 1.60 -8.13 -20.00
N CYS A 16 2.01 -7.32 -19.02
CA CYS A 16 3.02 -6.28 -19.23
C CYS A 16 4.46 -6.80 -19.34
N VAL A 17 4.78 -7.97 -18.78
CA VAL A 17 6.13 -8.56 -18.88
C VAL A 17 6.39 -9.12 -20.28
N LEU A 18 5.35 -9.64 -20.97
CA LEU A 18 5.47 -10.23 -22.30
C LEU A 18 5.61 -9.21 -23.45
N LEU A 19 5.25 -7.94 -23.24
CA LEU A 19 5.36 -6.90 -24.29
C LEU A 19 6.75 -6.25 -24.40
N SER A 20 7.73 -6.69 -23.60
CA SER A 20 9.13 -6.21 -23.70
C SER A 20 10.05 -7.17 -24.48
N LEU A 21 9.52 -8.29 -24.96
CA LEU A 21 10.24 -9.26 -25.78
C LEU A 21 9.39 -9.63 -27.01
N TRP A 22 9.58 -8.88 -28.11
CA TRP A 22 9.79 -9.39 -29.49
C TRP A 22 9.34 -8.40 -30.58
N GLY A 23 10.20 -8.24 -31.58
CA GLY A 23 9.79 -7.86 -32.92
C GLY A 23 9.10 -9.04 -33.64
N CYS A 24 8.11 -8.70 -34.45
CA CYS A 24 7.47 -9.45 -35.54
C CYS A 24 7.45 -10.99 -35.51
N SER A 25 6.28 -11.57 -35.24
CA SER A 25 5.61 -12.50 -36.19
C SER A 25 4.17 -12.76 -35.74
N SER A 26 3.25 -12.72 -36.70
CA SER A 26 1.81 -12.86 -36.51
C SER A 26 1.44 -14.33 -36.30
N SER A 27 1.26 -14.73 -35.04
CA SER A 27 0.50 -15.93 -34.69
C SER A 27 -0.29 -15.66 -33.42
N VAL A 28 -1.61 -15.82 -33.50
CA VAL A 28 -2.55 -15.71 -32.37
C VAL A 28 -2.03 -16.58 -31.21
N PRO A 29 -1.75 -16.02 -30.01
CA PRO A 29 -1.29 -16.85 -28.92
C PRO A 29 -2.48 -17.63 -28.36
N GLU A 30 -2.42 -18.94 -28.51
CA GLU A 30 -3.18 -19.89 -27.72
C GLU A 30 -3.07 -19.56 -26.22
N ASN A 31 -4.19 -19.73 -25.52
CA ASN A 31 -4.35 -19.61 -24.07
C ASN A 31 -3.24 -20.37 -23.33
N LYS A 32 -2.14 -19.68 -22.98
CA LYS A 32 -1.14 -20.20 -22.04
C LYS A 32 -1.80 -20.30 -20.68
N LYS A 33 -2.11 -21.55 -20.29
CA LYS A 33 -2.60 -21.91 -18.96
C LYS A 33 -1.71 -21.27 -17.89
N ASP A 34 -2.37 -20.59 -16.96
CA ASP A 34 -1.79 -20.08 -15.72
C ASP A 34 -0.93 -21.19 -15.06
N PRO A 35 0.34 -20.94 -14.68
CA PRO A 35 1.18 -21.95 -14.04
C PRO A 35 0.45 -22.56 -12.83
N SER A 36 0.40 -23.89 -12.81
CA SER A 36 -0.28 -24.64 -11.75
C SER A 36 0.26 -24.25 -10.36
N VAL A 37 -0.57 -24.34 -9.33
CA VAL A 37 -0.22 -24.10 -7.92
C VAL A 37 1.08 -24.82 -7.51
N LYS A 38 1.29 -26.05 -7.99
CA LYS A 38 2.54 -26.81 -7.76
C LYS A 38 3.76 -26.14 -8.38
N GLN A 39 3.60 -25.42 -9.48
CA GLN A 39 4.65 -24.69 -10.18
C GLN A 39 5.01 -23.38 -9.46
N ARG A 40 4.04 -22.64 -8.91
CA ARG A 40 4.31 -21.47 -8.04
C ARG A 40 5.03 -21.88 -6.75
N ILE A 41 4.57 -22.95 -6.10
CA ILE A 41 5.24 -23.53 -4.92
C ILE A 41 6.62 -24.10 -5.29
N ARG A 42 6.80 -24.68 -6.49
CA ARG A 42 8.11 -25.13 -6.99
C ARG A 42 9.03 -23.97 -7.39
N GLN A 43 8.51 -22.84 -7.86
CA GLN A 43 9.27 -21.62 -8.15
C GLN A 43 9.83 -21.03 -6.85
N ILE A 44 9.05 -21.05 -5.76
CA ILE A 44 9.56 -20.79 -4.41
C ILE A 44 10.71 -21.77 -4.10
N LYS A 45 10.57 -23.06 -4.41
CA LYS A 45 11.61 -24.09 -4.15
C LYS A 45 12.88 -24.02 -5.03
N THR A 46 12.86 -23.44 -6.24
CA THR A 46 14.01 -23.49 -7.18
C THR A 46 14.91 -22.25 -7.21
N TYR A 47 14.63 -21.23 -6.41
CA TYR A 47 15.49 -20.02 -6.35
C TYR A 47 16.86 -20.30 -5.70
N LYS A 48 17.94 -20.38 -6.50
CA LYS A 48 19.32 -20.13 -6.03
C LYS A 48 19.49 -18.62 -6.01
N GLU A 49 19.46 -18.04 -4.81
CA GLU A 49 19.48 -16.60 -4.62
C GLU A 49 20.84 -16.02 -4.94
N ALA A 50 20.89 -15.18 -5.98
CA ALA A 50 21.90 -14.14 -6.04
C ALA A 50 21.71 -13.28 -4.79
N LYS A 51 22.74 -13.17 -3.96
CA LYS A 51 22.86 -12.26 -2.81
C LYS A 51 22.39 -10.86 -3.25
N TYR A 52 21.13 -10.50 -3.00
CA TYR A 52 20.50 -9.36 -3.68
C TYR A 52 21.02 -8.03 -3.12
N PRO A 53 21.56 -7.13 -3.95
CA PRO A 53 21.86 -5.78 -3.50
C PRO A 53 20.57 -4.96 -3.41
N SER A 54 20.28 -4.48 -2.20
CA SER A 54 19.28 -3.49 -1.75
C SER A 54 18.33 -2.88 -2.81
N TRP A 55 17.03 -2.91 -2.53
CA TRP A 55 15.93 -2.32 -3.29
C TRP A 55 16.14 -0.84 -3.63
N LEU A 56 16.83 -0.11 -2.75
CA LEU A 56 17.13 1.31 -2.89
C LEU A 56 18.53 1.59 -3.45
N LYS A 57 19.31 0.55 -3.78
CA LYS A 57 20.59 0.68 -4.51
C LYS A 57 20.36 0.88 -6.00
N VAL A 58 19.93 2.09 -6.34
CA VAL A 58 19.52 2.54 -7.68
C VAL A 58 20.20 3.89 -8.00
N PRO A 59 20.05 4.48 -9.20
CA PRO A 59 20.63 5.80 -9.49
C PRO A 59 20.24 6.85 -8.44
N SER A 60 21.12 7.82 -8.19
CA SER A 60 21.02 8.76 -7.05
C SER A 60 19.65 9.44 -6.96
N ARG A 61 19.12 9.88 -8.11
CA ARG A 61 17.80 10.50 -8.30
C ARG A 61 16.59 9.68 -7.84
N PHE A 62 16.75 8.38 -7.58
CA PHE A 62 15.73 7.48 -7.03
C PHE A 62 16.11 6.89 -5.68
N SER A 63 17.42 6.83 -5.40
CA SER A 63 17.93 6.23 -4.16
C SER A 63 17.62 7.12 -2.97
N PHE A 64 17.61 6.52 -1.78
CA PHE A 64 17.58 7.29 -0.54
C PHE A 64 18.60 6.68 0.40
N LYS A 65 19.46 7.56 0.93
CA LYS A 65 20.57 7.18 1.79
C LYS A 65 20.28 7.63 3.22
N GLY A 66 20.67 6.81 4.17
CA GLY A 66 20.63 7.15 5.59
C GLY A 66 21.63 8.26 5.93
N GLU A 67 21.68 8.62 7.21
CA GLU A 67 22.55 9.67 7.75
C GLU A 67 24.04 9.47 7.38
N TRP A 68 24.49 8.22 7.34
CA TRP A 68 25.88 7.84 7.03
C TRP A 68 26.16 7.63 5.54
N GLY A 69 25.24 8.01 4.65
CA GLY A 69 25.40 7.83 3.21
C GLY A 69 25.21 6.39 2.71
N SER A 70 24.95 5.43 3.60
CA SER A 70 24.60 4.05 3.24
C SER A 70 23.18 3.97 2.67
N TYR A 71 22.96 3.07 1.72
CA TYR A 71 21.61 2.79 1.22
C TYR A 71 20.74 2.25 2.35
N ILE A 72 19.51 2.77 2.44
CA ILE A 72 18.52 2.28 3.39
C ILE A 72 18.09 0.86 2.99
N HIS A 73 17.95 -0.01 3.99
CA HIS A 73 17.41 -1.35 3.83
C HIS A 73 15.89 -1.29 3.69
N HIS A 74 15.32 -1.93 2.65
CA HIS A 74 13.89 -1.90 2.42
C HIS A 74 13.20 -3.13 3.02
N ASN A 75 12.56 -2.94 4.18
CA ASN A 75 12.04 -4.02 5.02
C ASN A 75 11.09 -5.01 4.31
N PHE A 76 10.37 -4.56 3.29
CA PHE A 76 9.48 -5.46 2.53
C PHE A 76 10.12 -6.19 1.34
N PHE A 77 11.11 -5.58 0.66
CA PHE A 77 11.61 -6.10 -0.62
C PHE A 77 13.00 -6.73 -0.48
N ASP A 78 13.80 -6.32 0.50
CA ASP A 78 15.14 -6.85 0.70
C ASP A 78 15.13 -8.19 1.45
N GLU A 79 14.08 -8.45 2.24
CA GLU A 79 13.95 -9.65 3.05
C GLU A 79 13.17 -10.78 2.38
N LEU A 80 13.49 -12.02 2.75
CA LEU A 80 12.84 -13.23 2.23
C LEU A 80 11.64 -13.61 3.09
N PRO A 81 10.53 -14.10 2.50
CA PRO A 81 9.34 -14.50 3.26
C PRO A 81 9.57 -15.72 4.17
N SER A 82 10.42 -16.66 3.78
CA SER A 82 10.74 -17.87 4.55
C SER A 82 12.04 -18.53 4.07
N ASP A 83 12.60 -19.40 4.93
CA ASP A 83 13.64 -20.34 4.53
C ASP A 83 12.99 -21.63 3.99
N LYS A 84 13.60 -22.25 2.98
CA LYS A 84 13.07 -23.45 2.31
C LYS A 84 13.14 -24.70 3.19
N SER A 85 14.00 -24.70 4.19
CA SER A 85 14.28 -25.81 5.08
C SER A 85 13.14 -26.11 6.07
N GLU A 86 12.26 -25.14 6.35
CA GLU A 86 11.31 -25.21 7.46
C GLU A 86 9.89 -24.75 7.04
N PRO A 87 8.96 -25.68 6.72
CA PRO A 87 7.72 -25.36 5.99
C PRO A 87 6.70 -24.50 6.74
N ASN A 88 6.82 -24.37 8.07
CA ASN A 88 5.95 -23.52 8.91
C ASN A 88 6.71 -22.34 9.53
N MET A 89 7.98 -22.16 9.18
CA MET A 89 8.79 -21.08 9.72
C MET A 89 8.89 -19.98 8.67
N VAL A 90 8.50 -18.78 9.06
CA VAL A 90 8.50 -17.61 8.18
C VAL A 90 9.31 -16.50 8.80
N ASN A 91 9.82 -15.63 7.96
CA ASN A 91 10.41 -14.39 8.41
C ASN A 91 9.30 -13.35 8.49
N ALA A 92 9.27 -12.61 9.59
CA ALA A 92 8.34 -11.53 9.83
C ALA A 92 9.10 -10.25 10.17
N ILE A 93 8.67 -9.13 9.58
CA ILE A 93 9.08 -7.81 10.03
C ILE A 93 8.09 -7.38 11.10
N VAL A 94 8.56 -7.24 12.34
CA VAL A 94 7.72 -6.75 13.43
C VAL A 94 7.61 -5.23 13.33
N LEU A 95 6.39 -4.74 13.14
CA LEU A 95 6.12 -3.30 13.05
C LEU A 95 5.65 -2.74 14.39
N THR A 96 4.77 -3.46 15.09
CA THR A 96 4.27 -3.07 16.41
C THR A 96 4.58 -4.18 17.40
N PRO A 97 5.60 -4.03 18.25
CA PRO A 97 5.87 -4.97 19.32
C PRO A 97 4.70 -5.11 20.30
N LYS A 98 4.66 -6.22 21.04
CA LYS A 98 3.74 -6.44 22.17
C LYS A 98 3.75 -5.24 23.12
N GLU A 99 2.58 -4.89 23.66
CA GLU A 99 2.38 -3.80 24.64
C GLU A 99 2.79 -2.40 24.14
N LYS A 100 3.09 -2.24 22.85
CA LYS A 100 3.49 -0.94 22.32
C LYS A 100 2.27 -0.03 22.22
N GLU A 101 2.36 1.17 22.79
CA GLU A 101 1.32 2.21 22.75
C GLU A 101 1.09 2.85 21.37
N THR A 102 1.80 2.42 20.34
CA THR A 102 1.70 2.98 18.99
C THR A 102 1.57 1.89 17.95
N TYR A 103 0.55 2.01 17.10
CA TYR A 103 0.34 1.16 15.95
C TYR A 103 1.12 1.71 14.74
N PHE A 104 2.04 0.90 14.23
CA PHE A 104 2.87 1.24 13.08
C PHE A 104 2.35 0.60 11.78
N GLY A 105 2.41 1.37 10.71
CA GLY A 105 2.31 0.91 9.34
C GLY A 105 3.68 0.79 8.69
N LEU A 106 3.69 0.29 7.45
CA LEU A 106 4.86 0.30 6.57
C LEU A 106 4.52 1.10 5.31
N ASP A 107 5.35 2.06 4.95
CA ASP A 107 5.30 2.68 3.63
C ASP A 107 6.05 1.79 2.63
N LEU A 108 5.33 1.21 1.66
CA LEU A 108 5.90 0.28 0.69
C LEU A 108 6.85 0.95 -0.33
N VAL A 109 6.83 2.27 -0.43
CA VAL A 109 7.68 3.03 -1.36
C VAL A 109 9.06 3.29 -0.74
N SER A 110 9.09 3.75 0.51
CA SER A 110 10.35 3.97 1.25
C SER A 110 10.88 2.71 1.92
N GLY A 111 9.99 1.79 2.28
CA GLY A 111 10.30 0.63 3.12
C GLY A 111 10.33 0.96 4.60
N GLU A 112 10.05 2.20 5.01
CA GLU A 112 10.16 2.62 6.41
C GLU A 112 8.84 2.48 7.18
N PRO A 113 8.89 2.15 8.47
CA PRO A 113 7.71 2.18 9.32
C PRO A 113 7.25 3.62 9.55
N PHE A 114 5.95 3.80 9.74
CA PHE A 114 5.36 5.08 10.11
C PHE A 114 4.24 4.91 11.13
N LYS A 115 4.04 5.89 11.99
CA LYS A 115 2.94 5.89 12.93
C LYS A 115 1.60 6.01 12.21
N LYS A 116 0.77 4.97 12.36
CA LYS A 116 -0.63 4.98 11.91
C LYS A 116 -1.53 5.62 12.95
N ALA A 117 -1.39 5.19 14.20
CA ALA A 117 -2.19 5.69 15.32
C ALA A 117 -1.46 5.46 16.64
N SER A 118 -1.69 6.31 17.63
CA SER A 118 -1.44 5.95 19.04
C SER A 118 -2.60 5.08 19.52
N TYR A 119 -2.33 4.10 20.38
CA TYR A 119 -3.40 3.42 21.08
C TYR A 119 -3.96 4.28 22.23
N CYS A 120 -5.14 3.90 22.71
CA CYS A 120 -5.81 4.45 23.88
C CYS A 120 -6.61 3.33 24.54
N THR A 121 -7.22 3.59 25.69
CA THR A 121 -8.12 2.60 26.29
C THR A 121 -9.46 2.60 25.56
N PHE A 122 -9.84 1.48 24.93
CA PHE A 122 -11.11 1.31 24.21
C PHE A 122 -11.86 0.06 24.67
N LYS A 123 -13.15 0.02 24.38
CA LYS A 123 -13.99 -1.18 24.58
C LYS A 123 -14.28 -1.85 23.25
N ASP A 124 -14.63 -3.12 23.30
CA ASP A 124 -15.12 -3.84 22.14
C ASP A 124 -16.44 -3.22 21.63
N ALA A 125 -16.44 -2.70 20.40
CA ALA A 125 -17.62 -2.09 19.78
C ALA A 125 -18.78 -3.10 19.60
N THR A 126 -18.50 -4.40 19.62
CA THR A 126 -19.52 -5.45 19.54
C THR A 126 -20.10 -5.87 20.90
N GLY A 127 -19.44 -5.49 22.00
CA GLY A 127 -19.82 -5.86 23.37
C GLY A 127 -19.58 -7.33 23.73
N ASN A 128 -18.86 -8.10 22.91
CA ASN A 128 -18.57 -9.51 23.17
C ASN A 128 -17.45 -9.69 24.22
N TYR A 129 -16.54 -8.73 24.33
CA TYR A 129 -15.52 -8.67 25.38
C TYR A 129 -15.79 -7.52 26.35
N GLY A 130 -16.00 -7.84 27.63
CA GLY A 130 -16.49 -6.89 28.64
C GLY A 130 -15.44 -5.94 29.18
N SER A 131 -14.16 -6.32 29.14
CA SER A 131 -13.04 -5.52 29.66
C SER A 131 -12.58 -4.48 28.63
N SER A 132 -11.97 -3.41 29.11
CA SER A 132 -11.29 -2.44 28.25
C SER A 132 -9.92 -2.98 27.82
N MET A 133 -9.50 -2.64 26.60
CA MET A 133 -8.19 -2.95 26.05
C MET A 133 -7.43 -1.65 25.78
N SER A 134 -6.10 -1.69 25.85
CA SER A 134 -5.26 -0.52 25.56
C SER A 134 -4.16 -0.82 24.55
N THR A 135 -3.48 -1.96 24.66
CA THR A 135 -2.38 -2.34 23.77
C THR A 135 -2.49 -3.83 23.43
N PRO A 136 -1.87 -4.31 22.33
CA PRO A 136 -1.97 -5.72 21.99
C PRO A 136 -1.05 -6.57 22.86
N GLU A 137 -1.58 -7.68 23.39
CA GLU A 137 -0.81 -8.74 24.07
C GLU A 137 0.05 -9.61 23.12
N PHE A 138 0.24 -9.14 21.89
CA PHE A 138 0.94 -9.80 20.81
C PHE A 138 1.64 -8.76 19.92
N SER A 139 2.63 -9.20 19.15
CA SER A 139 3.26 -8.34 18.15
C SER A 139 2.50 -8.39 16.83
N LEU A 140 2.37 -7.24 16.16
CA LEU A 140 1.90 -7.14 14.78
C LEU A 140 3.08 -6.98 13.83
N GLY A 141 3.09 -7.78 12.78
CA GLY A 141 4.09 -7.72 11.73
C GLY A 141 3.53 -7.99 10.35
N ILE A 142 4.46 -8.09 9.40
CA ILE A 142 4.17 -8.43 8.01
C ILE A 142 5.13 -9.52 7.53
N ILE A 143 4.71 -10.28 6.52
CA ILE A 143 5.59 -11.16 5.76
C ILE A 143 6.21 -10.36 4.61
N PRO A 144 7.55 -10.27 4.49
CA PRO A 144 8.19 -9.53 3.42
C PRO A 144 7.91 -10.21 2.06
N ARG A 145 7.85 -9.40 1.00
CA ARG A 145 7.56 -9.82 -0.39
C ARG A 145 6.22 -10.51 -0.62
N VAL A 146 5.31 -10.52 0.36
CA VAL A 146 3.98 -11.12 0.20
C VAL A 146 2.91 -10.07 0.39
N LEU A 147 2.05 -9.91 -0.61
CA LEU A 147 0.82 -9.14 -0.51
C LEU A 147 -0.38 -10.05 -0.27
N ASP A 148 -1.35 -9.57 0.49
CA ASP A 148 -2.67 -10.16 0.61
C ASP A 148 -3.52 -9.92 -0.66
N VAL A 149 -4.73 -10.47 -0.68
CA VAL A 149 -5.70 -10.31 -1.78
C VAL A 149 -6.16 -8.86 -1.99
N LEU A 150 -5.90 -7.96 -1.03
CA LEU A 150 -6.23 -6.53 -1.11
C LEU A 150 -5.01 -5.70 -1.57
N GLY A 151 -3.89 -6.36 -1.89
CA GLY A 151 -2.65 -5.72 -2.31
C GLY A 151 -1.88 -5.04 -1.17
N ARG A 152 -2.20 -5.37 0.09
CA ARG A 152 -1.49 -4.88 1.29
C ARG A 152 -0.44 -5.91 1.72
N PRO A 153 0.62 -5.54 2.44
CA PRO A 153 1.54 -6.53 3.02
C PRO A 153 0.79 -7.58 3.84
N LEU A 154 1.08 -8.86 3.61
CA LEU A 154 0.43 -9.95 4.32
C LEU A 154 0.72 -9.83 5.82
N GLN A 155 -0.34 -9.67 6.60
CA GLN A 155 -0.23 -9.47 8.04
C GLN A 155 0.04 -10.79 8.77
N ILE A 156 0.80 -10.67 9.85
CA ILE A 156 1.06 -11.75 10.80
C ILE A 156 0.96 -11.22 12.23
N VAL A 157 0.30 -11.99 13.09
CA VAL A 157 0.26 -11.79 14.55
C VAL A 157 1.21 -12.79 15.18
N ILE A 158 2.04 -12.33 16.13
CA ILE A 158 3.07 -13.15 16.76
C ILE A 158 2.91 -13.09 18.28
N PHE A 159 2.67 -14.25 18.89
CA PHE A 159 2.54 -14.43 20.33
C PHE A 159 3.87 -14.87 20.97
N GLY A 160 3.99 -14.59 22.27
CA GLY A 160 5.14 -14.95 23.10
C GLY A 160 6.24 -13.88 23.12
N GLU A 161 7.33 -14.23 23.77
CA GLU A 161 8.50 -13.38 23.99
C GLU A 161 9.77 -14.09 23.47
N PRO A 162 10.48 -13.49 22.51
CA PRO A 162 11.78 -14.02 22.09
C PRO A 162 12.85 -13.71 23.12
N LYS A 163 14.00 -14.39 23.06
CA LYS A 163 15.12 -14.15 24.00
C LYS A 163 15.63 -12.71 24.00
N ASN A 164 15.59 -12.07 22.84
CA ASN A 164 16.07 -10.70 22.65
C ASN A 164 14.90 -9.73 22.47
N PRO A 165 14.90 -8.57 23.15
CA PRO A 165 13.84 -7.57 23.03
C PRO A 165 13.47 -7.26 21.57
N VAL A 166 12.17 -7.20 21.31
CA VAL A 166 11.64 -6.94 19.96
C VAL A 166 11.60 -5.43 19.75
N LYS A 167 12.37 -4.96 18.78
CA LYS A 167 12.33 -3.56 18.35
C LYS A 167 11.39 -3.41 17.15
N ILE A 168 10.88 -2.19 16.99
CA ILE A 168 10.21 -1.78 15.75
C ILE A 168 11.17 -2.07 14.59
N ASN A 169 10.63 -2.59 13.51
CA ASN A 169 11.35 -2.91 12.30
C ASN A 169 12.42 -4.01 12.46
N SER A 170 12.20 -4.95 13.38
CA SER A 170 13.09 -6.11 13.52
C SER A 170 12.60 -7.29 12.68
N LEU A 171 13.52 -7.90 11.94
CA LEU A 171 13.30 -9.19 11.29
C LEU A 171 13.35 -10.30 12.33
N LYS A 172 12.31 -11.13 12.37
CA LYS A 172 12.21 -12.26 13.30
C LYS A 172 11.77 -13.51 12.55
N LYS A 173 12.39 -14.64 12.87
CA LYS A 173 11.93 -15.96 12.41
C LYS A 173 10.87 -16.47 13.38
N VAL A 174 9.69 -16.80 12.86
CA VAL A 174 8.51 -17.16 13.68
C VAL A 174 7.85 -18.43 13.15
N LYS A 175 7.20 -19.18 14.05
CA LYS A 175 6.51 -20.42 13.72
C LYS A 175 5.03 -20.16 13.50
N VAL A 176 4.53 -20.38 12.29
CA VAL A 176 3.10 -20.27 11.98
C VAL A 176 2.35 -21.44 12.60
N VAL A 177 1.39 -21.12 13.48
CA VAL A 177 0.53 -22.10 14.16
C VAL A 177 -0.89 -22.12 13.59
N GLY A 178 -1.24 -21.12 12.76
CA GLY A 178 -2.53 -21.06 12.07
C GLY A 178 -2.73 -19.75 11.32
N GLY A 179 -3.99 -19.43 11.06
CA GLY A 179 -4.39 -18.14 10.54
C GLY A 179 -5.86 -17.87 10.83
N ILE A 180 -6.25 -16.61 10.72
CA ILE A 180 -7.64 -16.18 10.82
C ILE A 180 -8.12 -15.65 9.47
N ILE A 181 -9.39 -15.86 9.18
CA ILE A 181 -10.09 -15.25 8.05
C ILE A 181 -10.71 -13.95 8.57
N GLU A 182 -10.17 -12.84 8.10
CA GLU A 182 -10.62 -11.50 8.44
C GLU A 182 -11.46 -10.92 7.31
N ASN A 183 -12.64 -10.41 7.64
CA ASN A 183 -13.39 -9.54 6.76
C ASN A 183 -13.12 -8.07 7.13
N TYR A 184 -12.84 -7.26 6.12
CA TYR A 184 -12.58 -5.83 6.24
C TYR A 184 -13.62 -5.01 5.47
N CYS A 185 -14.20 -4.01 6.13
CA CYS A 185 -15.10 -3.02 5.56
C CYS A 185 -14.41 -1.66 5.54
N GLU A 186 -14.01 -1.22 4.34
CA GLU A 186 -13.24 0.01 4.17
C GLU A 186 -14.07 1.28 4.41
N VAL A 187 -15.35 1.29 4.03
CA VAL A 187 -16.23 2.45 4.13
C VAL A 187 -17.60 2.04 4.69
N TRP A 188 -18.10 2.77 5.68
CA TRP A 188 -19.44 2.60 6.22
C TRP A 188 -20.53 3.05 5.20
N PRO A 189 -21.70 2.38 5.12
CA PRO A 189 -22.20 1.30 5.98
C PRO A 189 -21.71 -0.11 5.60
N CYS A 190 -21.34 -0.88 6.61
CA CYS A 190 -20.88 -2.27 6.48
C CYS A 190 -22.03 -3.30 6.45
N GLY A 191 -23.25 -2.87 6.12
CA GLY A 191 -24.44 -3.73 6.05
C GLY A 191 -24.61 -4.47 4.72
N ILE A 192 -23.86 -4.08 3.68
CA ILE A 192 -23.93 -4.68 2.36
C ILE A 192 -22.83 -5.74 2.25
N GLU A 193 -23.16 -6.98 1.86
CA GLU A 193 -22.21 -8.10 1.80
C GLU A 193 -20.97 -7.77 0.93
N ARG A 194 -21.17 -7.05 -0.18
CA ARG A 194 -20.09 -6.60 -1.08
C ARG A 194 -19.14 -5.56 -0.47
N SER A 195 -19.50 -4.94 0.64
CA SER A 195 -18.62 -4.01 1.35
C SER A 195 -17.52 -4.73 2.14
N TRP A 196 -17.67 -6.04 2.36
CA TRP A 196 -16.69 -6.84 3.09
C TRP A 196 -15.72 -7.52 2.13
N MET A 197 -14.44 -7.29 2.36
CA MET A 197 -13.36 -7.95 1.65
C MET A 197 -12.65 -8.90 2.60
N SER A 198 -12.55 -10.18 2.22
CA SER A 198 -11.89 -11.19 3.06
C SER A 198 -10.39 -11.21 2.80
N SER A 199 -9.59 -11.40 3.84
CA SER A 199 -8.15 -11.62 3.78
C SER A 199 -7.73 -12.64 4.85
N ILE A 200 -6.49 -13.14 4.76
CA ILE A 200 -5.93 -14.05 5.78
C ILE A 200 -4.89 -13.26 6.58
N VAL A 201 -4.98 -13.35 7.91
CA VAL A 201 -3.92 -12.92 8.82
C VAL A 201 -3.28 -14.17 9.40
N LEU A 202 -1.97 -14.31 9.27
CA LEU A 202 -1.26 -15.44 9.85
C LEU A 202 -1.15 -15.29 11.36
N VAL A 203 -1.20 -16.42 12.08
CA VAL A 203 -1.01 -16.46 13.52
C VAL A 203 0.21 -17.32 13.81
N ALA A 204 1.15 -16.77 14.57
CA ALA A 204 2.44 -17.36 14.84
C ALA A 204 2.87 -17.20 16.30
N VAL A 205 3.90 -17.94 16.67
CA VAL A 205 4.58 -17.88 17.97
C VAL A 205 6.07 -17.67 17.77
N TYR A 206 6.74 -17.04 18.73
CA TYR A 206 8.20 -17.08 18.78
C TYR A 206 8.67 -18.50 19.14
N PRO A 207 9.53 -19.13 18.30
CA PRO A 207 10.00 -20.49 18.56
C PRO A 207 10.86 -20.61 19.82
N GLU A 208 11.44 -19.48 20.27
CA GLU A 208 12.29 -19.43 21.46
C GLU A 208 11.49 -19.21 22.77
N ASP A 209 10.18 -18.95 22.67
CA ASP A 209 9.34 -18.73 23.85
C ASP A 209 9.20 -20.03 24.64
N LYS A 210 9.42 -19.97 25.96
CA LYS A 210 9.42 -21.15 26.84
C LYS A 210 8.05 -21.83 26.97
N LYS A 211 6.95 -21.09 26.82
CA LYS A 211 5.57 -21.58 27.01
C LYS A 211 4.89 -21.86 25.68
N LEU A 212 5.04 -20.95 24.72
CA LEU A 212 4.31 -20.95 23.45
C LEU A 212 5.13 -21.50 22.29
N GLY A 213 6.46 -21.56 22.42
CA GLY A 213 7.37 -21.95 21.33
C GLY A 213 7.17 -23.37 20.81
N GLU A 214 6.64 -24.28 21.64
CA GLU A 214 6.34 -25.67 21.27
C GLU A 214 4.96 -25.86 20.63
N LEU A 215 4.08 -24.86 20.69
CA LEU A 215 2.72 -24.99 20.18
C LEU A 215 2.72 -25.10 18.65
N ASN A 216 1.97 -26.06 18.11
CA ASN A 216 1.95 -26.36 16.67
C ASN A 216 0.59 -26.13 16.01
N SER A 217 -0.39 -25.61 16.75
CA SER A 217 -1.73 -25.35 16.23
C SER A 217 -2.38 -24.14 16.90
N ILE A 218 -3.28 -23.49 16.17
CA ILE A 218 -4.10 -22.38 16.69
C ILE A 218 -5.01 -22.84 17.83
N SER A 219 -5.48 -24.08 17.82
CA SER A 219 -6.28 -24.65 18.91
C SER A 219 -5.53 -24.67 20.24
N LEU A 220 -4.28 -25.12 20.24
CA LEU A 220 -3.45 -25.13 21.45
C LEU A 220 -3.08 -23.71 21.90
N LEU A 221 -2.86 -22.80 20.95
CA LEU A 221 -2.61 -21.39 21.29
C LEU A 221 -3.82 -20.77 21.99
N LYS A 222 -5.04 -21.06 21.54
CA LYS A 222 -6.29 -20.56 22.13
C LYS A 222 -6.49 -21.00 23.58
N GLU A 223 -6.00 -22.18 23.93
CA GLU A 223 -6.03 -22.69 25.31
C GLU A 223 -4.99 -21.98 26.20
N ALA A 224 -3.94 -21.41 25.61
CA ALA A 224 -2.81 -20.81 26.31
C ALA A 224 -2.89 -19.28 26.48
N VAL A 225 -3.80 -18.60 25.78
CA VAL A 225 -3.93 -17.12 25.78
C VAL A 225 -5.39 -16.69 25.91
N ASP A 226 -5.63 -15.43 26.30
CA ASP A 226 -6.98 -14.84 26.26
C ASP A 226 -7.41 -14.60 24.79
N TRP A 227 -7.95 -15.65 24.16
CA TRP A 227 -8.41 -15.57 22.79
C TRP A 227 -9.61 -14.62 22.58
N PRO A 228 -10.59 -14.54 23.52
CA PRO A 228 -11.62 -13.49 23.48
C PRO A 228 -11.03 -12.07 23.39
N GLU A 229 -10.04 -11.74 24.22
CA GLU A 229 -9.35 -10.45 24.16
C GLU A 229 -8.64 -10.25 22.81
N PHE A 230 -7.88 -11.25 22.34
CA PHE A 230 -7.23 -11.21 21.02
C PHE A 230 -8.23 -10.88 19.90
N LYS A 231 -9.37 -11.58 19.88
CA LYS A 231 -10.41 -11.36 18.87
C LYS A 231 -10.97 -9.94 18.96
N ALA A 232 -11.34 -9.50 20.17
CA ALA A 232 -11.85 -8.15 20.38
C ALA A 232 -10.83 -7.09 19.96
N PHE A 233 -9.55 -7.29 20.26
CA PHE A 233 -8.49 -6.39 19.84
C PHE A 233 -8.34 -6.36 18.31
N MET A 234 -8.31 -7.51 17.64
CA MET A 234 -8.18 -7.55 16.18
C MET A 234 -9.36 -6.88 15.45
N GLU A 235 -10.56 -6.94 16.03
CA GLU A 235 -11.78 -6.33 15.46
C GLU A 235 -11.87 -4.81 15.70
N ASN A 236 -11.21 -4.28 16.73
CA ASN A 236 -11.37 -2.89 17.19
C ASN A 236 -10.07 -2.07 17.24
N GLY A 237 -8.96 -2.67 17.70
CA GLY A 237 -7.68 -1.99 17.94
C GLY A 237 -6.96 -1.48 16.69
N ARG A 238 -7.39 -1.88 15.49
CA ARG A 238 -6.88 -1.30 14.22
C ARG A 238 -7.75 -0.16 13.68
N GLY A 239 -8.70 0.29 14.49
CA GLY A 239 -9.66 1.35 14.16
C GLY A 239 -11.04 0.82 13.81
N VAL A 240 -12.03 1.64 14.09
CA VAL A 240 -13.46 1.43 13.87
C VAL A 240 -14.04 2.60 13.07
N HIS A 241 -15.23 2.39 12.49
CA HIS A 241 -16.01 3.48 11.92
C HIS A 241 -16.67 4.25 13.05
N VAL A 242 -16.31 5.53 13.23
CA VAL A 242 -16.89 6.39 14.27
C VAL A 242 -18.00 7.25 13.65
N LYS A 243 -19.18 7.25 14.28
CA LYS A 243 -20.32 8.09 13.86
C LYS A 243 -20.95 8.75 15.09
N SER A 244 -20.67 10.04 15.28
CA SER A 244 -21.14 10.81 16.43
C SER A 244 -20.78 10.10 17.75
N VAL A 245 -21.77 9.57 18.47
CA VAL A 245 -21.60 8.88 19.76
C VAL A 245 -21.44 7.36 19.65
N SER A 246 -21.42 6.81 18.44
CA SER A 246 -21.39 5.36 18.19
C SER A 246 -20.14 4.93 17.42
N SER A 247 -19.74 3.67 17.59
CA SER A 247 -18.68 3.04 16.79
C SER A 247 -19.15 1.71 16.21
N PHE A 248 -18.62 1.37 15.03
CA PHE A 248 -18.92 0.12 14.34
C PHE A 248 -17.63 -0.56 13.89
N PRO A 249 -17.48 -1.87 14.09
CA PRO A 249 -16.25 -2.58 13.74
C PRO A 249 -16.02 -2.54 12.23
N ALA A 250 -14.82 -2.15 11.83
CA ALA A 250 -14.37 -2.23 10.44
C ALA A 250 -13.80 -3.62 10.08
N TYR A 251 -13.48 -4.42 11.09
CA TYR A 251 -12.90 -5.75 10.94
C TYR A 251 -13.76 -6.79 11.65
N LYS A 252 -13.83 -8.00 11.09
CA LYS A 252 -14.52 -9.15 11.70
C LYS A 252 -13.75 -10.44 11.45
N ILE A 253 -13.54 -11.24 12.48
CA ILE A 253 -13.00 -12.59 12.33
C ILE A 253 -14.14 -13.55 12.00
N LYS A 254 -14.08 -14.18 10.83
CA LYS A 254 -15.11 -15.11 10.32
C LYS A 254 -14.78 -16.57 10.51
N GLY A 255 -13.51 -16.90 10.69
CA GLY A 255 -13.07 -18.27 10.85
C GLY A 255 -11.58 -18.38 11.08
N GLU A 256 -11.14 -19.62 11.26
CA GLU A 256 -9.77 -19.99 11.59
C GLU A 256 -9.29 -21.05 10.60
N LEU A 257 -7.97 -21.11 10.38
CA LEU A 257 -7.31 -22.07 9.51
C LEU A 257 -6.16 -22.72 10.28
N GLY A 258 -5.98 -24.03 10.10
CA GLY A 258 -4.81 -24.74 10.61
C GLY A 258 -3.51 -24.28 9.96
N PRO A 259 -2.34 -24.55 10.55
CA PRO A 259 -1.04 -23.96 10.18
C PRO A 259 -0.68 -24.15 8.71
N GLY A 260 -0.68 -25.41 8.24
CA GLY A 260 -0.33 -25.73 6.86
C GLY A 260 -1.32 -25.20 5.83
N GLN A 261 -2.60 -25.06 6.20
CA GLN A 261 -3.62 -24.51 5.31
C GLN A 261 -3.57 -22.98 5.26
N ALA A 262 -3.30 -22.32 6.40
CA ALA A 262 -3.25 -20.87 6.52
C ALA A 262 -2.14 -20.29 5.65
N LEU A 263 -0.89 -20.72 5.85
CA LEU A 263 0.26 -20.23 5.09
C LEU A 263 0.08 -20.51 3.60
N LYS A 264 -0.29 -21.75 3.24
CA LYS A 264 -0.53 -22.14 1.86
C LYS A 264 -1.59 -21.26 1.19
N LYS A 265 -2.77 -21.09 1.81
CA LYS A 265 -3.84 -20.25 1.26
C LYS A 265 -3.44 -18.78 1.18
N ALA A 266 -2.72 -18.26 2.17
CA ALA A 266 -2.25 -16.87 2.15
C ALA A 266 -1.32 -16.61 0.97
N LEU A 267 -0.39 -17.53 0.69
CA LEU A 267 0.52 -17.45 -0.46
C LEU A 267 -0.18 -17.71 -1.80
N GLU A 268 -1.19 -18.58 -1.84
CA GLU A 268 -1.94 -18.91 -3.07
C GLU A 268 -2.90 -17.80 -3.49
N LEU A 269 -3.59 -17.18 -2.52
CA LEU A 269 -4.54 -16.10 -2.77
C LEU A 269 -3.84 -14.75 -2.90
N GLY A 270 -2.73 -14.57 -2.17
CA GLY A 270 -1.90 -13.38 -2.23
C GLY A 270 -0.99 -13.31 -3.46
N HIS A 271 -0.07 -12.36 -3.41
CA HIS A 271 0.97 -12.19 -4.42
C HIS A 271 2.34 -12.26 -3.77
N VAL A 272 3.21 -13.16 -4.24
CA VAL A 272 4.59 -13.32 -3.77
C VAL A 272 5.53 -12.74 -4.82
N PHE A 273 6.23 -11.67 -4.47
CA PHE A 273 7.16 -11.01 -5.37
C PHE A 273 8.39 -11.87 -5.62
N THR A 274 8.64 -12.18 -6.90
CA THR A 274 9.90 -12.80 -7.32
C THR A 274 10.99 -11.74 -7.52
N ALA A 275 12.27 -12.12 -7.40
CA ALA A 275 13.35 -11.15 -7.61
C ALA A 275 13.37 -10.56 -9.03
N GLN A 276 13.05 -11.39 -10.03
CA GLN A 276 12.92 -10.93 -11.41
C GLN A 276 11.81 -9.89 -11.56
N GLU A 277 10.63 -10.16 -10.99
CA GLU A 277 9.49 -9.24 -10.99
C GLU A 277 9.81 -7.93 -10.29
N MET A 278 10.42 -8.01 -9.10
CA MET A 278 10.90 -6.84 -8.36
C MET A 278 11.83 -5.99 -9.23
N PHE A 279 12.85 -6.59 -9.85
CA PHE A 279 13.79 -5.88 -10.71
C PHE A 279 13.13 -5.27 -11.94
N SER A 280 12.26 -6.02 -12.63
CA SER A 280 11.57 -5.54 -13.83
C SER A 280 10.60 -4.40 -13.50
N THR A 281 9.83 -4.54 -12.42
CA THR A 281 8.86 -3.52 -11.96
C THR A 281 9.59 -2.24 -11.59
N ARG A 282 10.64 -2.32 -10.76
CA ARG A 282 11.47 -1.17 -10.38
C ARG A 282 12.05 -0.45 -11.60
N THR A 283 12.63 -1.21 -12.53
CA THR A 283 13.24 -0.65 -13.75
C THR A 283 12.21 0.01 -14.64
N ALA A 284 11.06 -0.63 -14.86
CA ALA A 284 9.98 -0.08 -15.66
C ALA A 284 9.42 1.21 -15.03
N CYS A 285 9.24 1.22 -13.71
CA CYS A 285 8.76 2.39 -12.98
C CYS A 285 9.74 3.55 -13.03
N HIS A 286 11.03 3.34 -12.81
CA HIS A 286 12.04 4.39 -12.94
C HIS A 286 12.06 5.01 -14.34
N LYS A 287 11.97 4.18 -15.38
CA LYS A 287 11.79 4.69 -16.74
C LYS A 287 10.49 5.49 -16.84
N LEU A 288 9.38 5.00 -16.32
CA LEU A 288 8.13 5.74 -16.40
C LEU A 288 8.19 7.11 -15.67
N TYR A 289 8.84 7.20 -14.51
CA TYR A 289 9.06 8.47 -13.82
C TYR A 289 9.96 9.42 -14.60
N ASP A 290 11.06 8.92 -15.18
CA ASP A 290 11.93 9.71 -16.05
C ASP A 290 11.15 10.19 -17.30
N TYR A 291 10.25 9.36 -17.85
CA TYR A 291 9.39 9.75 -18.97
C TYR A 291 8.45 10.90 -18.61
N VAL A 292 7.82 10.84 -17.44
CA VAL A 292 6.96 11.93 -16.98
C VAL A 292 7.77 13.20 -16.78
N TRP A 293 8.89 13.11 -16.07
CA TRP A 293 9.71 14.27 -15.74
C TRP A 293 10.30 14.94 -16.99
N ASN A 294 10.92 14.15 -17.87
CA ASN A 294 11.55 14.65 -19.09
C ASN A 294 10.52 15.24 -20.06
N SER A 295 9.33 14.64 -20.18
CA SER A 295 8.24 15.19 -20.98
C SER A 295 7.80 16.57 -20.48
N VAL A 296 7.70 16.74 -19.17
CA VAL A 296 7.36 18.03 -18.55
C VAL A 296 8.43 19.09 -18.77
N GLN A 297 9.70 18.72 -18.71
CA GLN A 297 10.80 19.64 -19.02
C GLN A 297 10.76 20.11 -20.49
N ILE A 298 10.47 19.21 -21.44
CA ILE A 298 10.28 19.59 -22.86
C ILE A 298 9.11 20.55 -23.01
N ILE A 299 7.96 20.26 -22.39
CA ILE A 299 6.75 21.12 -22.46
C ILE A 299 7.02 22.50 -21.85
N ARG A 300 7.89 22.60 -20.83
CA ARG A 300 8.34 23.87 -20.24
C ARG A 300 9.38 24.63 -21.09
N GLY A 301 9.71 24.12 -22.28
CA GLY A 301 10.61 24.79 -23.22
C GLY A 301 12.08 24.42 -23.09
N SER A 302 12.43 23.35 -22.37
CA SER A 302 13.81 22.84 -22.37
C SER A 302 14.24 22.46 -23.80
N LYS A 303 15.43 22.94 -24.19
CA LYS A 303 16.05 22.67 -25.50
C LYS A 303 17.04 21.50 -25.47
N ASP A 304 17.11 20.75 -24.37
CA ASP A 304 18.01 19.60 -24.26
C ASP A 304 17.54 18.44 -25.16
N GLU A 305 18.24 18.24 -26.27
CA GLU A 305 17.97 17.17 -27.23
C GLU A 305 18.04 15.77 -26.61
N ASN A 306 18.78 15.59 -25.52
CA ASN A 306 18.86 14.30 -24.83
C ASN A 306 17.51 13.92 -24.22
N LEU A 307 16.73 14.90 -23.73
CA LEU A 307 15.37 14.67 -23.24
C LEU A 307 14.49 14.11 -24.35
N THR A 308 14.51 14.74 -25.53
CA THR A 308 13.73 14.31 -26.70
C THR A 308 14.11 12.90 -27.16
N ARG A 309 15.41 12.59 -27.18
CA ARG A 309 15.90 11.25 -27.51
C ARG A 309 15.40 10.21 -26.51
N TRP A 310 15.42 10.55 -25.23
CA TRP A 310 15.05 9.66 -24.13
C TRP A 310 13.55 9.33 -24.14
N VAL A 311 12.68 10.31 -24.43
CA VAL A 311 11.21 10.11 -24.45
C VAL A 311 10.68 9.45 -25.74
N LYS A 312 11.44 9.51 -26.84
CA LYS A 312 11.04 8.99 -28.17
C LYS A 312 10.50 7.53 -28.13
N PRO A 313 11.10 6.57 -27.40
CA PRO A 313 10.58 5.20 -27.33
C PRO A 313 9.15 5.10 -26.77
N PHE A 314 8.74 5.99 -25.86
CA PHE A 314 7.40 6.02 -25.28
C PHE A 314 6.34 6.57 -26.25
N ASN A 315 6.78 7.24 -27.31
CA ASN A 315 5.95 8.06 -28.20
C ASN A 315 5.82 7.54 -29.63
N ARG A 316 6.23 6.30 -29.90
CA ARG A 316 6.17 5.74 -31.27
C ARG A 316 4.79 5.87 -31.94
N ASN A 317 3.71 5.91 -31.14
CA ASN A 317 2.33 6.09 -31.59
C ASN A 317 1.65 7.30 -30.92
N ALA A 318 2.42 8.27 -30.44
CA ALA A 318 1.87 9.47 -29.84
C ALA A 318 1.33 10.44 -30.91
N PRO A 319 0.36 11.30 -30.58
CA PRO A 319 -0.02 12.42 -31.45
C PRO A 319 1.21 13.27 -31.81
N LYS A 320 1.28 13.78 -33.05
CA LYS A 320 2.40 14.62 -33.53
C LYS A 320 2.68 15.82 -32.62
N LYS A 321 1.66 16.32 -31.93
CA LYS A 321 1.70 17.48 -31.05
C LYS A 321 1.62 17.13 -29.55
N ILE A 322 2.07 15.94 -29.16
CA ILE A 322 2.02 15.49 -27.75
C ILE A 322 2.69 16.48 -26.77
N TYR A 323 3.70 17.22 -27.23
CA TYR A 323 4.44 18.20 -26.44
C TYR A 323 4.05 19.66 -26.67
N GLU A 324 2.99 19.93 -27.44
CA GLU A 324 2.51 21.30 -27.67
C GLU A 324 1.95 21.93 -26.39
N ASN A 325 1.31 21.13 -25.52
CA ASN A 325 0.83 21.57 -24.22
C ASN A 325 0.67 20.40 -23.25
N PHE A 326 0.63 20.71 -21.96
CA PHE A 326 0.54 19.72 -20.88
C PHE A 326 -0.75 18.89 -20.92
N SER A 327 -1.87 19.47 -21.35
CA SER A 327 -3.16 18.77 -21.43
C SER A 327 -3.11 17.61 -22.43
N THR A 328 -2.61 17.86 -23.65
CA THR A 328 -2.43 16.83 -24.68
C THR A 328 -1.50 15.71 -24.21
N TYR A 329 -0.37 16.06 -23.59
CA TYR A 329 0.55 15.08 -23.00
C TYR A 329 -0.15 14.24 -21.93
N LEU A 330 -0.83 14.87 -20.97
CA LEU A 330 -1.43 14.22 -19.83
C LEU A 330 -2.54 13.25 -20.24
N HIS A 331 -3.40 13.64 -21.19
CA HIS A 331 -4.46 12.75 -21.69
C HIS A 331 -3.90 11.49 -22.34
N TYR A 332 -2.85 11.64 -23.18
CA TYR A 332 -2.16 10.50 -23.76
C TYR A 332 -1.50 9.64 -22.68
N PHE A 333 -0.79 10.28 -21.73
CA PHE A 333 -0.12 9.59 -20.65
C PHE A 333 -1.08 8.74 -19.82
N ILE A 334 -2.20 9.32 -19.39
CA ILE A 334 -3.21 8.61 -18.59
C ILE A 334 -3.81 7.46 -19.39
N GLY A 335 -4.20 7.70 -20.65
CA GLY A 335 -4.79 6.67 -21.50
C GLY A 335 -3.86 5.48 -21.76
N LYS A 336 -2.54 5.71 -21.85
CA LYS A 336 -1.56 4.68 -22.23
C LYS A 336 -0.83 4.05 -21.04
N TYR A 337 -0.47 4.85 -20.05
CA TYR A 337 0.43 4.48 -18.96
C TYR A 337 -0.17 4.69 -17.57
N GLY A 338 -1.42 5.16 -17.47
CA GLY A 338 -2.02 5.53 -16.19
C GLY A 338 -2.06 4.38 -15.17
N ASN A 339 -2.42 3.17 -15.61
CA ASN A 339 -2.48 1.99 -14.73
C ASN A 339 -1.08 1.55 -14.26
N GLN A 340 -0.09 1.58 -15.15
CA GLN A 340 1.31 1.29 -14.82
C GLN A 340 1.83 2.33 -13.83
N TYR A 341 1.50 3.61 -14.04
CA TYR A 341 1.87 4.68 -13.13
C TYR A 341 1.29 4.47 -11.73
N SER A 342 -0.03 4.21 -11.62
CA SER A 342 -0.68 3.87 -10.35
C SER A 342 -0.03 2.67 -9.65
N THR A 343 0.44 1.67 -10.41
CA THR A 343 1.19 0.54 -9.84
C THR A 343 2.53 0.99 -9.28
N CYS A 344 3.27 1.81 -10.02
CA CYS A 344 4.55 2.36 -9.56
C CYS A 344 4.40 3.16 -8.27
N LEU A 345 3.34 3.97 -8.14
CA LEU A 345 3.05 4.76 -6.94
C LEU A 345 2.94 3.93 -5.66
N LYS A 346 2.55 2.66 -5.77
CA LYS A 346 2.37 1.78 -4.61
C LYS A 346 3.68 1.17 -4.11
N TYR A 347 4.68 1.03 -4.98
CA TYR A 347 5.83 0.14 -4.71
C TYR A 347 7.20 0.74 -5.00
N VAL A 348 7.30 1.76 -5.85
CA VAL A 348 8.59 2.24 -6.36
C VAL A 348 8.74 3.73 -6.14
N ARG A 349 9.86 4.13 -5.53
CA ARG A 349 10.19 5.54 -5.33
C ARG A 349 10.52 6.22 -6.66
N GLY A 350 9.86 7.35 -6.94
CA GLY A 350 10.03 8.09 -8.19
C GLY A 350 11.03 9.26 -8.17
N SER A 351 11.44 9.69 -6.97
CA SER A 351 12.38 10.79 -6.78
C SER A 351 13.15 10.69 -5.46
N ASN A 352 14.31 11.34 -5.43
CA ASN A 352 15.07 11.68 -4.23
C ASN A 352 15.05 13.19 -4.08
N ILE A 353 14.42 13.68 -3.01
CA ILE A 353 14.28 15.11 -2.73
C ILE A 353 15.62 15.83 -2.58
N ASN A 354 16.66 15.12 -2.13
CA ASN A 354 17.99 15.69 -1.93
C ASN A 354 18.80 15.83 -3.22
N GLU A 355 18.35 15.21 -4.31
CA GLU A 355 19.04 15.24 -5.61
C GLU A 355 18.35 16.20 -6.59
N ASP A 356 17.01 16.13 -6.65
CA ASP A 356 16.21 16.99 -7.53
C ASP A 356 14.89 17.34 -6.84
N ARG A 357 14.91 18.47 -6.12
CA ARG A 357 13.76 18.99 -5.37
C ARG A 357 12.58 19.33 -6.29
N ASP A 358 12.85 19.88 -7.47
CA ASP A 358 11.82 20.29 -8.41
C ASP A 358 11.08 19.07 -8.99
N ARG A 359 11.83 18.02 -9.36
CA ARG A 359 11.27 16.73 -9.75
C ARG A 359 10.42 16.13 -8.64
N HIS A 360 10.94 16.14 -7.42
CA HIS A 360 10.29 15.52 -6.28
C HIS A 360 8.92 16.16 -5.99
N TRP A 361 8.86 17.49 -5.95
CA TRP A 361 7.59 18.17 -5.69
C TRP A 361 6.62 18.09 -6.86
N PHE A 362 7.10 18.16 -8.09
CA PHE A 362 6.28 17.90 -9.27
C PHE A 362 5.64 16.51 -9.20
N LEU A 363 6.44 15.46 -8.96
CA LEU A 363 5.93 14.09 -8.84
C LEU A 363 5.01 13.95 -7.63
N SER A 364 5.25 14.67 -6.52
CA SER A 364 4.37 14.60 -5.36
C SER A 364 2.95 15.11 -5.65
N TYR A 365 2.80 16.21 -6.41
CA TYR A 365 1.50 16.67 -6.92
C TYR A 365 0.90 15.70 -7.93
N PHE A 366 1.73 15.19 -8.85
CA PHE A 366 1.29 14.25 -9.87
C PHE A 366 0.79 12.94 -9.24
N ASN A 367 1.45 12.47 -8.19
CA ASN A 367 1.03 11.31 -7.40
C ASN A 367 -0.31 11.58 -6.73
N ALA A 368 -0.48 12.75 -6.07
CA ALA A 368 -1.75 13.10 -5.45
C ALA A 368 -2.93 13.07 -6.42
N PHE A 369 -2.74 13.55 -7.66
CA PHE A 369 -3.74 13.47 -8.71
C PHE A 369 -4.18 12.02 -8.99
N PHE A 370 -3.23 11.10 -9.13
CA PHE A 370 -3.51 9.68 -9.34
C PHE A 370 -4.10 9.00 -8.11
N LEU A 371 -3.66 9.36 -6.91
CA LEU A 371 -4.20 8.83 -5.66
C LEU A 371 -5.67 9.20 -5.48
N VAL A 372 -6.05 10.46 -5.77
CA VAL A 372 -7.45 10.89 -5.73
C VAL A 372 -8.30 10.15 -6.76
N LYS A 373 -7.78 9.98 -7.98
CA LYS A 373 -8.42 9.16 -9.02
C LYS A 373 -8.61 7.71 -8.56
N ASP A 374 -7.60 7.11 -7.94
CA ASP A 374 -7.63 5.71 -7.49
C ASP A 374 -8.55 5.49 -6.28
N LEU A 375 -8.86 6.55 -5.53
CA LEU A 375 -9.95 6.59 -4.54
C LEU A 375 -11.35 6.76 -5.18
N GLU A 376 -11.45 6.53 -6.49
CA GLU A 376 -12.66 6.62 -7.31
C GLU A 376 -13.30 8.02 -7.28
N ASN A 377 -12.46 9.07 -7.32
CA ASN A 377 -12.95 10.43 -7.52
C ASN A 377 -12.74 10.86 -8.98
N VAL A 378 -13.55 11.80 -9.43
CA VAL A 378 -13.45 12.42 -10.75
C VAL A 378 -13.32 13.92 -10.60
N HIS A 379 -12.52 14.54 -11.47
CA HIS A 379 -12.39 15.99 -11.51
C HIS A 379 -13.35 16.56 -12.56
N VAL A 380 -14.33 17.34 -12.11
CA VAL A 380 -15.33 17.96 -12.98
C VAL A 380 -14.81 19.33 -13.42
N CYS A 381 -14.27 19.40 -14.64
CA CYS A 381 -13.54 20.56 -15.15
C CYS A 381 -14.34 21.87 -15.20
N PRO A 382 -15.65 21.90 -15.57
CA PRO A 382 -16.44 23.13 -15.53
C PRO A 382 -16.50 23.76 -14.14
N GLU A 383 -16.69 22.93 -13.12
CA GLU A 383 -16.82 23.30 -11.70
C GLU A 383 -15.47 23.42 -10.98
N ASN A 384 -14.40 22.92 -11.61
CA ASN A 384 -13.05 22.88 -11.06
C ASN A 384 -13.03 22.19 -9.67
N ILE A 385 -13.69 21.04 -9.54
CA ILE A 385 -13.82 20.33 -8.25
C ILE A 385 -13.58 18.83 -8.41
N TRP A 386 -13.01 18.23 -7.36
CA TRP A 386 -12.94 16.78 -7.21
C TRP A 386 -14.15 16.28 -6.44
N THR A 387 -14.94 15.41 -7.07
CA THR A 387 -16.11 14.77 -6.45
C THR A 387 -15.98 13.25 -6.45
N LYS A 388 -16.72 12.58 -5.57
CA LYS A 388 -16.80 11.11 -5.58
C LYS A 388 -17.49 10.70 -6.88
N ASN A 389 -16.89 9.76 -7.61
CA ASN A 389 -17.53 9.14 -8.76
C ASN A 389 -18.32 7.94 -8.24
N PHE A 390 -19.64 7.93 -8.43
CA PHE A 390 -20.47 6.85 -7.93
C PHE A 390 -20.59 5.73 -8.96
N TYR A 391 -20.70 4.50 -8.50
CA TYR A 391 -20.99 3.38 -9.39
C TYR A 391 -22.46 3.44 -9.82
N ASN A 392 -22.70 3.49 -11.13
CA ASN A 392 -24.03 3.46 -11.70
C ASN A 392 -24.44 2.01 -12.01
N TYR A 393 -25.33 1.46 -11.18
CA TYR A 393 -25.82 0.09 -11.31
C TYR A 393 -26.59 -0.18 -12.62
N LYS A 394 -27.24 0.84 -13.20
CA LYS A 394 -27.95 0.69 -14.48
C LYS A 394 -26.96 0.57 -15.66
N LYS A 395 -25.84 1.30 -15.59
CA LYS A 395 -24.77 1.28 -16.61
C LYS A 395 -23.78 0.13 -16.41
N GLY A 396 -23.69 -0.43 -15.20
CA GLY A 396 -22.65 -1.41 -14.86
C GLY A 396 -21.24 -0.80 -14.86
N ALA A 397 -21.12 0.50 -14.65
CA ALA A 397 -19.87 1.25 -14.71
C ALA A 397 -19.93 2.46 -13.76
N MET A 398 -18.80 3.16 -13.59
CA MET A 398 -18.79 4.45 -12.90
C MET A 398 -19.65 5.48 -13.65
N GLU A 399 -20.26 6.42 -12.93
CA GLU A 399 -21.14 7.43 -13.53
C GLU A 399 -20.41 8.22 -14.63
N TYR A 400 -19.17 8.59 -14.35
CA TYR A 400 -18.29 9.32 -15.26
C TYR A 400 -17.08 8.48 -15.66
N ASP A 401 -16.72 8.51 -16.95
CA ASP A 401 -15.40 8.05 -17.39
C ASP A 401 -14.35 9.13 -17.07
N PHE A 402 -13.30 8.74 -16.35
CA PHE A 402 -12.31 9.68 -15.84
C PHE A 402 -11.58 10.44 -16.96
N LEU A 403 -11.15 9.73 -18.00
CA LEU A 403 -10.39 10.34 -19.09
C LEU A 403 -11.27 11.27 -19.93
N THR A 404 -12.53 10.90 -20.14
CA THR A 404 -13.53 11.71 -20.84
C THR A 404 -13.79 13.03 -20.10
N GLU A 405 -13.97 12.99 -18.77
CA GLU A 405 -14.12 14.21 -17.98
C GLU A 405 -12.85 15.06 -17.99
N LEU A 406 -11.68 14.44 -17.80
CA LEU A 406 -10.41 15.16 -17.81
C LEU A 406 -10.10 15.84 -19.15
N LYS A 407 -10.56 15.28 -20.27
CA LYS A 407 -10.40 15.90 -21.61
C LYS A 407 -11.11 17.25 -21.72
N LYS A 408 -12.07 17.55 -20.85
CA LYS A 408 -12.74 18.86 -20.77
C LYS A 408 -11.86 19.91 -20.08
N CYS A 409 -10.78 19.51 -19.39
CA CYS A 409 -9.84 20.41 -18.71
C CYS A 409 -8.73 20.89 -19.66
N LYS A 410 -8.53 22.21 -19.72
CA LYS A 410 -7.44 22.85 -20.48
C LYS A 410 -6.84 24.02 -19.68
N GLY A 411 -5.57 24.33 -19.95
CA GLY A 411 -4.83 25.43 -19.34
C GLY A 411 -4.95 25.44 -17.81
N LYS A 412 -5.18 26.63 -17.23
CA LYS A 412 -5.34 26.86 -15.79
C LYS A 412 -6.28 25.89 -15.07
N LYS A 413 -7.38 25.46 -15.72
CA LYS A 413 -8.33 24.52 -15.11
C LYS A 413 -7.68 23.15 -14.84
N LEU A 414 -6.79 22.71 -15.73
CA LEU A 414 -6.06 21.48 -15.53
C LEU A 414 -5.05 21.61 -14.38
N ASP A 415 -4.33 22.73 -14.29
CA ASP A 415 -3.40 22.99 -13.19
C ASP A 415 -4.11 23.01 -11.83
N TYR A 416 -5.31 23.60 -11.76
CA TYR A 416 -6.12 23.55 -10.55
C TYR A 416 -6.53 22.14 -10.15
N ALA A 417 -6.67 21.19 -11.08
CA ALA A 417 -6.95 19.80 -10.75
C ALA A 417 -5.83 19.19 -9.89
N PHE A 418 -4.56 19.49 -10.16
CA PHE A 418 -3.42 19.02 -9.37
C PHE A 418 -3.38 19.68 -8.00
N ILE A 419 -3.57 21.00 -7.93
CA ILE A 419 -3.61 21.73 -6.65
C ILE A 419 -4.76 21.23 -5.77
N ARG A 420 -5.95 21.06 -6.36
CA ARG A 420 -7.15 20.62 -5.63
C ARG A 420 -7.13 19.13 -5.28
N ALA A 421 -6.29 18.32 -5.92
CA ALA A 421 -6.11 16.92 -5.53
C ALA A 421 -5.56 16.82 -4.11
N ILE A 422 -4.60 17.68 -3.76
CA ILE A 422 -4.07 17.81 -2.39
C ILE A 422 -5.20 18.13 -1.41
N ASN A 423 -5.98 19.17 -1.69
CA ASN A 423 -7.13 19.54 -0.83
C ASN A 423 -8.18 18.43 -0.75
N LYS A 424 -8.38 17.66 -1.82
CA LYS A 424 -9.31 16.53 -1.81
C LYS A 424 -8.84 15.43 -0.87
N LEU A 425 -7.55 15.05 -0.92
CA LEU A 425 -6.98 14.10 0.05
C LEU A 425 -7.10 14.65 1.49
N LYS A 426 -6.85 15.95 1.68
CA LYS A 426 -7.06 16.63 2.95
C LYS A 426 -8.47 16.40 3.50
N ASN A 427 -9.45 16.74 2.68
CA ASN A 427 -10.86 16.69 3.06
C ASN A 427 -11.36 15.27 3.29
N LEU A 428 -10.91 14.30 2.49
CA LEU A 428 -11.26 12.88 2.71
C LEU A 428 -10.77 12.40 4.07
N GLY A 429 -9.53 12.74 4.45
CA GLY A 429 -8.99 12.36 5.75
C GLY A 429 -9.73 12.99 6.93
N HIS A 430 -10.04 14.30 6.86
CA HIS A 430 -10.89 14.96 7.87
C HIS A 430 -12.28 14.34 8.00
N GLN A 431 -12.82 13.79 6.91
CA GLN A 431 -14.14 13.13 6.90
C GLN A 431 -14.11 11.69 7.45
N GLY A 432 -12.95 11.20 7.90
CA GLY A 432 -12.81 9.79 8.29
C GLY A 432 -12.96 8.82 7.11
N LEU A 433 -12.68 9.29 5.88
CA LEU A 433 -12.71 8.46 4.68
C LEU A 433 -11.30 8.00 4.29
N PRO A 434 -11.19 6.89 3.52
CA PRO A 434 -9.93 6.48 2.93
C PRO A 434 -9.27 7.63 2.17
N SER A 435 -8.00 7.87 2.48
CA SER A 435 -7.22 8.97 1.94
C SER A 435 -5.72 8.64 1.97
N TYR A 436 -4.88 9.65 1.70
CA TYR A 436 -3.44 9.60 1.85
C TYR A 436 -2.98 10.85 2.59
N LYS A 437 -1.99 10.69 3.48
CA LYS A 437 -1.25 11.81 4.07
C LYS A 437 0.18 11.79 3.57
N TYR A 438 0.76 12.95 3.34
CA TYR A 438 2.16 13.05 2.98
C TYR A 438 3.00 13.07 4.26
N ILE A 439 4.08 12.28 4.32
CA ILE A 439 5.03 12.31 5.43
C ILE A 439 6.41 12.65 4.87
N THR A 440 6.98 13.76 5.34
CA THR A 440 8.40 14.08 5.14
C THR A 440 9.26 13.31 6.15
N TYR A 441 8.92 13.46 7.43
CA TYR A 441 9.60 12.86 8.57
C TYR A 441 8.56 12.50 9.64
N ASP A 442 8.59 11.27 10.16
CA ASP A 442 7.62 10.78 11.17
C ASP A 442 8.05 11.19 12.59
N ASN A 443 7.93 12.48 12.90
CA ASN A 443 8.38 13.09 14.16
C ASN A 443 7.30 13.25 15.23
N GLU A 444 6.10 12.73 15.00
CA GLU A 444 5.06 12.76 16.03
C GLU A 444 5.54 12.07 17.30
N ALA A 445 4.97 12.43 18.46
CA ALA A 445 5.25 11.70 19.70
C ALA A 445 4.90 10.20 19.52
N GLY A 446 5.87 9.32 19.82
CA GLY A 446 5.77 7.88 19.56
C GLY A 446 5.94 7.48 18.09
N GLY A 447 6.34 8.41 17.22
CA GLY A 447 6.63 8.18 15.81
C GLY A 447 7.84 7.27 15.57
N SER A 448 8.04 6.84 14.33
CA SER A 448 9.18 6.02 13.94
C SER A 448 10.49 6.80 13.82
N HIS A 449 10.40 8.14 13.76
CA HIS A 449 11.53 9.04 13.53
C HIS A 449 12.29 8.70 12.25
N GLN A 450 11.58 8.25 11.21
CA GLN A 450 12.15 7.96 9.89
C GLN A 450 11.81 9.04 8.87
N LYS A 451 12.73 9.27 7.92
CA LYS A 451 12.49 10.14 6.75
C LYS A 451 11.80 9.33 5.67
N ILE A 452 10.62 9.77 5.23
CA ILE A 452 9.74 8.99 4.34
C ILE A 452 9.63 9.66 2.96
N TYR A 453 9.31 10.96 2.93
CA TYR A 453 9.04 11.74 1.72
C TYR A 453 8.08 11.03 0.74
N SER A 454 6.97 10.50 1.26
CA SER A 454 6.00 9.71 0.49
C SER A 454 4.56 9.99 0.92
N TRP A 455 3.62 9.68 0.02
CA TRP A 455 2.20 9.59 0.34
C TRP A 455 1.91 8.23 0.97
N VAL A 456 1.48 8.23 2.23
CA VAL A 456 1.13 6.99 2.94
C VAL A 456 -0.40 6.84 3.06
N PRO A 457 -0.94 5.62 2.95
CA PRO A 457 -2.38 5.39 3.04
C PRO A 457 -2.91 5.69 4.45
N SER A 458 -4.08 6.30 4.50
CA SER A 458 -4.87 6.56 5.71
C SER A 458 -6.25 5.91 5.53
N SER A 459 -6.62 4.98 6.41
CA SER A 459 -7.88 4.24 6.26
C SER A 459 -9.12 5.06 6.59
N GLY A 460 -8.98 6.20 7.29
CA GLY A 460 -10.10 6.97 7.82
C GLY A 460 -10.73 6.37 9.08
N LEU A 461 -10.26 5.20 9.51
CA LEU A 461 -10.68 4.57 10.77
C LEU A 461 -9.99 5.23 11.96
N ASP A 462 -10.69 5.28 13.10
CA ASP A 462 -10.14 5.81 14.35
C ASP A 462 -10.42 4.87 15.52
N LEU A 463 -9.73 5.03 16.64
CA LEU A 463 -10.01 4.32 17.88
C LEU A 463 -11.10 5.04 18.66
N PHE A 464 -12.14 4.32 19.06
CA PHE A 464 -13.19 4.86 19.91
C PHE A 464 -12.75 4.80 21.38
N CYS A 465 -11.95 5.78 21.80
CA CYS A 465 -11.38 5.83 23.15
C CYS A 465 -12.46 6.04 24.22
N SER A 466 -12.27 5.41 25.38
CA SER A 466 -13.21 5.45 26.51
C SER A 466 -13.24 6.84 27.16
N SER A 467 -12.09 7.52 27.22
CA SER A 467 -12.00 8.87 27.78
C SER A 467 -12.46 9.93 26.79
N LYS A 468 -13.34 10.84 27.22
CA LYS A 468 -13.74 12.02 26.42
C LYS A 468 -12.54 12.89 26.06
N LYS A 469 -11.65 13.14 27.02
CA LYS A 469 -10.42 13.92 26.82
C LYS A 469 -9.51 13.28 25.77
N GLU A 470 -9.37 11.95 25.78
CA GLU A 470 -8.59 11.26 24.76
C GLU A 470 -9.22 11.37 23.37
N ARG A 471 -10.56 11.31 23.27
CA ARG A 471 -11.27 11.53 22.01
C ARG A 471 -11.07 12.94 21.47
N GLU A 472 -11.26 13.96 22.32
CA GLU A 472 -11.03 15.37 21.97
C GLU A 472 -9.59 15.62 21.50
N ILE A 473 -8.60 15.06 22.20
CA ILE A 473 -7.18 15.15 21.80
C ILE A 473 -6.91 14.50 20.44
N ARG A 474 -7.66 13.47 20.04
CA ARG A 474 -7.46 12.77 18.76
C ARG A 474 -8.15 13.46 17.60
N GLU A 475 -9.37 13.95 17.81
CA GLU A 475 -10.14 14.69 16.80
C GLU A 475 -9.36 15.91 16.30
N ASP A 476 -8.58 16.56 17.17
CA ASP A 476 -7.76 17.73 16.84
C ASP A 476 -6.42 17.40 16.16
N LYS A 477 -6.02 16.11 16.10
CA LYS A 477 -4.65 15.69 15.73
C LYS A 477 -4.47 15.17 14.32
N TRP A 478 -5.49 15.18 13.47
CA TRP A 478 -5.26 14.77 12.08
C TRP A 478 -4.45 15.84 11.33
N VAL A 479 -3.15 15.58 11.14
CA VAL A 479 -2.24 16.48 10.41
C VAL A 479 -2.08 16.03 8.97
N PHE A 480 -2.58 16.84 8.05
CA PHE A 480 -2.35 16.69 6.61
C PHE A 480 -0.93 17.13 6.27
N GLY A 481 0.05 16.24 6.46
CA GLY A 481 1.49 16.54 6.41
C GLY A 481 2.09 16.99 5.06
N PHE A 482 1.29 17.48 4.12
CA PHE A 482 1.80 18.10 2.90
C PHE A 482 2.26 19.55 3.19
N PRO A 483 3.48 19.96 2.81
CA PRO A 483 4.00 21.28 3.15
C PRO A 483 3.21 22.43 2.49
N ASN A 484 2.98 23.51 3.24
CA ASN A 484 2.21 24.68 2.77
C ASN A 484 3.04 25.63 1.90
N ASP A 485 4.37 25.57 1.99
CA ASP A 485 5.33 26.40 1.26
C ASP A 485 5.66 25.85 -0.14
N ILE A 486 5.19 24.64 -0.46
CA ILE A 486 5.36 24.01 -1.76
C ILE A 486 4.14 24.30 -2.63
N THR A 487 4.39 24.80 -3.84
CA THR A 487 3.34 25.18 -4.80
C THR A 487 3.52 24.47 -6.14
N TRP A 488 2.39 24.20 -6.79
CA TRP A 488 2.38 23.65 -8.14
C TRP A 488 2.86 24.68 -9.16
N LYS A 489 3.92 24.35 -9.91
CA LYS A 489 4.41 25.14 -11.04
C LYS A 489 3.59 24.79 -12.29
N GLY A 490 2.59 25.63 -12.59
CA GLY A 490 1.64 25.43 -13.69
C GLY A 490 2.24 25.50 -15.11
N PHE A 491 1.42 25.16 -16.10
CA PHE A 491 1.81 25.05 -17.52
C PHE A 491 1.11 26.06 -18.45
N TYR A 492 0.52 27.12 -17.88
CA TYR A 492 -0.29 28.12 -18.59
C TYR A 492 0.42 29.44 -18.81
#